data_AF-W1YWC5-F1
#
_entry.id   AF-W1YWC5-F1
#
_cell.length_a   1.000
_cell.length_b   1.000
_cell.length_c   1.000
_cell.angle_alpha   90.00
_cell.angle_beta   90.00
_cell.angle_gamma   90.00
#
_symmetry.space_group_name_H-M   'P 1'
#
loop_
_entity.id
_entity.type
_entity.pdbx_description
1 polymer ?
#
loop_
_entity_poly.entity_id
_entity_poly.type
_entity_poly.pdbx_seq_one_letter_code
_entity_poly.pdbx_strand_id
1 'polypeptide(L)'
;PVFGPSKAAAQLEGSKVFAKDLMKKYNIPTAAYGVFHKVDEAKAFIAQTGAPIVVKADGLAAGKGVVVAMTIDEANVAVEDMLSGNRFGDAGSTVVIEEFMEG
;
A
#
# COMPACT_ATOMS: atom_id res chain seq x y z
N PRO A 1 3.66 10.37 -33.35
CA PRO A 1 3.36 9.10 -32.63
C PRO A 1 3.90 9.17 -31.20
N VAL A 2 3.22 8.54 -30.24
CA VAL A 2 3.60 8.51 -28.82
C VAL A 2 3.64 7.07 -28.33
N PHE A 3 4.60 6.74 -27.48
CA PHE A 3 4.72 5.43 -26.83
C PHE A 3 4.47 5.59 -25.34
N GLY A 4 3.43 4.92 -24.84
CA GLY A 4 3.05 4.95 -23.43
C GLY A 4 1.67 4.33 -23.22
N PRO A 5 1.34 3.93 -21.99
CA PRO A 5 0.04 3.36 -21.68
C PRO A 5 -1.08 4.41 -21.85
N SER A 6 -2.27 3.94 -22.21
CA SER A 6 -3.47 4.76 -22.05
C SER A 6 -3.72 5.05 -20.57
N LYS A 7 -4.51 6.08 -20.25
CA LYS A 7 -4.88 6.40 -18.86
C LYS A 7 -5.46 5.19 -18.11
N ALA A 8 -6.26 4.38 -18.79
CA ALA A 8 -6.83 3.16 -18.20
C ALA A 8 -5.74 2.11 -17.91
N ALA A 9 -4.82 1.88 -18.85
CA ALA A 9 -3.72 0.92 -18.64
C ALA A 9 -2.74 1.38 -17.55
N ALA A 10 -2.51 2.69 -17.43
CA ALA A 10 -1.62 3.27 -16.42
C ALA A 10 -2.10 3.06 -14.97
N GLN A 11 -3.37 2.68 -14.75
CA GLN A 11 -3.88 2.36 -13.41
C GLN A 11 -3.17 1.17 -12.77
N LEU A 12 -2.61 0.26 -13.58
CA LEU A 12 -1.83 -0.88 -13.09
C LEU A 12 -0.62 -0.43 -12.25
N GLU A 13 -0.05 0.74 -12.54
CA GLU A 13 1.04 1.34 -11.75
C GLU A 13 0.51 2.42 -10.81
N GLY A 14 -0.45 3.23 -11.27
CA GLY A 14 -0.97 4.38 -10.54
C GLY A 14 -1.82 4.05 -9.32
N SER A 15 -2.40 2.84 -9.24
CA SER A 15 -3.16 2.38 -8.06
C SER A 15 -2.70 0.99 -7.65
N LYS A 16 -2.18 0.89 -6.42
CA LYS A 16 -1.72 -0.37 -5.82
C LYS A 16 -2.91 -1.27 -5.51
N VAL A 17 -4.04 -0.68 -5.12
CA VAL A 17 -5.31 -1.39 -4.91
C VAL A 17 -5.74 -2.07 -6.21
N PHE A 18 -5.82 -1.31 -7.31
CA PHE A 18 -6.21 -1.87 -8.62
C PHE A 18 -5.28 -3.00 -9.05
N ALA A 19 -3.96 -2.82 -8.90
CA ALA A 19 -2.99 -3.84 -9.24
C ALA A 19 -3.18 -5.13 -8.41
N LYS A 20 -3.40 -4.99 -7.11
CA LYS A 20 -3.60 -6.12 -6.19
C LYS A 20 -4.91 -6.86 -6.42
N ASP A 21 -5.99 -6.14 -6.70
CA ASP A 21 -7.26 -6.74 -7.08
C ASP A 21 -7.16 -7.51 -8.38
N LEU A 22 -6.43 -6.96 -9.37
CA LEU A 22 -6.19 -7.63 -10.64
C LEU A 22 -5.36 -8.90 -10.45
N MET A 23 -4.28 -8.84 -9.66
CA MET A 23 -3.48 -10.03 -9.32
C MET A 23 -4.32 -11.11 -8.64
N LYS A 24 -5.14 -10.74 -7.64
CA LYS A 24 -6.04 -11.66 -6.94
C LYS A 24 -7.09 -12.26 -7.88
N LYS A 25 -7.70 -11.45 -8.74
CA LYS A 25 -8.73 -11.89 -9.70
C LYS A 25 -8.22 -12.91 -10.70
N TYR A 26 -6.97 -12.79 -11.13
CA TYR A 26 -6.36 -13.65 -12.15
C TYR A 26 -5.35 -14.66 -11.57
N ASN A 27 -5.35 -14.88 -10.26
CA ASN A 27 -4.46 -15.83 -9.57
C ASN A 27 -2.97 -15.61 -9.86
N ILE A 28 -2.55 -14.35 -10.00
CA ILE A 28 -1.14 -13.98 -10.12
C ILE A 28 -0.55 -13.94 -8.70
N PRO A 29 0.53 -14.68 -8.41
CA PRO A 29 1.13 -14.71 -7.07
C PRO A 29 1.52 -13.30 -6.60
N THR A 30 1.10 -12.96 -5.38
CA THR A 30 1.41 -11.67 -4.75
C THR A 30 1.37 -11.81 -3.22
N ALA A 31 2.07 -10.94 -2.50
CA ALA A 31 2.02 -10.88 -1.04
C ALA A 31 0.57 -10.73 -0.56
N ALA A 32 0.22 -11.44 0.51
CA ALA A 32 -1.03 -11.21 1.22
C ALA A 32 -1.10 -9.74 1.64
N TYR A 33 -2.29 -9.14 1.50
CA TYR A 33 -2.45 -7.71 1.70
C TYR A 33 -3.82 -7.33 2.24
N GLY A 34 -3.89 -6.17 2.88
CA GLY A 34 -5.10 -5.47 3.24
C GLY A 34 -5.07 -4.02 2.75
N VAL A 35 -6.24 -3.44 2.53
CA VAL A 35 -6.42 -2.02 2.14
C VAL A 35 -7.23 -1.34 3.23
N PHE A 36 -6.75 -0.20 3.71
CA PHE A 36 -7.32 0.48 4.87
C PHE A 36 -7.43 1.98 4.62
N HIS A 37 -8.51 2.56 5.17
CA HIS A 37 -8.79 4.00 5.12
C HIS A 37 -8.81 4.63 6.53
N LYS A 38 -8.73 3.81 7.57
CA LYS A 38 -8.75 4.24 8.97
C LYS A 38 -7.56 3.66 9.71
N VAL A 39 -6.95 4.49 10.55
CA VAL A 39 -5.78 4.13 11.36
C VAL A 39 -6.06 2.91 12.23
N ASP A 40 -7.20 2.89 12.94
CA ASP A 40 -7.51 1.80 13.88
C ASP A 40 -7.67 0.44 13.19
N GLU A 41 -8.30 0.42 12.01
CA GLU A 41 -8.49 -0.81 11.22
C GLU A 41 -7.13 -1.33 10.70
N ALA A 42 -6.26 -0.44 10.23
CA ALA A 42 -4.91 -0.79 9.81
C ALA A 42 -4.04 -1.31 10.97
N LYS A 43 -4.08 -0.64 12.13
CA LYS A 43 -3.34 -1.08 13.33
C LYS A 43 -3.80 -2.43 13.85
N ALA A 44 -5.11 -2.70 13.80
CA ALA A 44 -5.66 -4.01 14.17
C ALA A 44 -5.13 -5.12 13.26
N PHE A 45 -5.03 -4.84 11.95
CA PHE A 45 -4.42 -5.78 11.00
C PHE A 45 -2.93 -6.00 11.29
N ILE A 46 -2.16 -4.93 11.51
CA ILE A 46 -0.72 -5.03 11.88
C ILE A 46 -0.55 -5.87 13.16
N ALA A 47 -1.38 -5.65 14.17
CA ALA A 47 -1.31 -6.40 15.42
C ALA A 47 -1.60 -7.90 15.23
N GLN A 48 -2.47 -8.25 14.28
CA GLN A 48 -2.76 -9.64 13.94
C GLN A 48 -1.66 -10.29 13.09
N THR A 49 -1.07 -9.54 12.15
CA THR A 49 -0.06 -10.07 11.21
C THR A 49 1.35 -10.11 11.82
N GLY A 50 1.73 -9.12 12.63
CA GLY A 50 3.10 -8.96 13.13
C GLY A 50 4.03 -8.26 12.14
N ALA A 51 5.33 -8.28 12.44
CA ALA A 51 6.40 -7.68 11.64
C ALA A 51 7.48 -8.75 11.31
N PRO A 52 8.26 -8.63 10.22
CA PRO A 52 8.32 -7.49 9.30
C PRO A 52 7.10 -7.37 8.38
N ILE A 53 6.67 -6.13 8.11
CA ILE A 53 5.50 -5.83 7.29
C ILE A 53 5.74 -4.56 6.47
N VAL A 54 5.10 -4.45 5.31
CA VAL A 54 5.28 -3.31 4.40
C VAL A 54 4.03 -2.45 4.37
N VAL A 55 4.17 -1.17 4.72
CA VAL A 55 3.09 -0.16 4.67
C VAL A 55 3.29 0.73 3.45
N LYS A 56 2.27 0.84 2.60
CA LYS A 56 2.33 1.61 1.35
C LYS A 56 1.16 2.58 1.25
N ALA A 57 1.41 3.82 0.82
CA ALA A 57 0.35 4.73 0.42
C ALA A 57 -0.20 4.32 -0.97
N ASP A 58 -1.52 4.34 -1.16
CA ASP A 58 -2.10 4.14 -2.50
C ASP A 58 -1.89 5.39 -3.37
N GLY A 59 -1.67 5.23 -4.68
CA GLY A 59 -1.38 6.37 -5.55
C GLY A 59 0.11 6.72 -5.73
N LEU A 60 0.35 7.80 -6.50
CA LEU A 60 1.67 8.31 -6.88
C LEU A 60 2.28 9.14 -5.75
N ALA A 61 2.75 8.46 -4.69
CA ALA A 61 3.41 9.08 -3.54
C ALA A 61 4.88 9.50 -3.80
N ALA A 62 5.20 9.92 -5.03
CA ALA A 62 6.53 10.36 -5.48
C ALA A 62 7.70 9.42 -5.07
N GLY A 63 7.45 8.11 -5.03
CA GLY A 63 8.44 7.10 -4.61
C GLY A 63 8.75 7.07 -3.11
N LYS A 64 8.07 7.88 -2.28
CA LYS A 64 8.27 7.96 -0.83
C LYS A 64 7.14 7.31 -0.01
N GLY A 65 6.15 6.73 -0.67
CA GLY A 65 4.98 6.12 -0.02
C GLY A 65 5.14 4.63 0.27
N VAL A 66 6.35 4.15 0.57
CA VAL A 66 6.60 2.75 0.96
C VAL A 66 7.53 2.75 2.17
N VAL A 67 7.11 2.04 3.22
CA VAL A 67 7.89 1.81 4.44
C VAL A 67 7.94 0.31 4.70
N VAL A 68 9.16 -0.23 4.81
CA VAL A 68 9.38 -1.59 5.32
C VAL A 68 9.59 -1.45 6.82
N ALA A 69 8.61 -1.90 7.60
CA ALA A 69 8.63 -1.81 9.05
C ALA A 69 9.11 -3.14 9.64
N MET A 70 10.19 -3.07 10.42
CA MET A 70 10.78 -4.22 11.10
C MET A 70 10.14 -4.48 12.46
N THR A 71 9.38 -3.52 12.97
CA THR A 71 8.62 -3.62 14.21
C THR A 71 7.17 -3.18 14.04
N ILE A 72 6.29 -3.64 14.93
CA ILE A 72 4.88 -3.21 14.96
C ILE A 72 4.79 -1.69 15.19
N ASP A 73 5.65 -1.13 16.02
CA ASP A 73 5.67 0.30 16.31
C ASP A 73 6.04 1.13 15.07
N GLU A 74 7.06 0.71 14.32
CA GLU A 74 7.42 1.34 13.04
C GLU A 74 6.24 1.29 12.05
N ALA A 75 5.53 0.17 11.98
CA ALA A 75 4.37 0.01 11.10
C ALA A 75 3.22 0.93 11.51
N ASN A 76 2.95 1.04 12.81
CA ASN A 76 1.91 1.90 13.37
C ASN A 76 2.20 3.38 13.10
N VAL A 77 3.46 3.82 13.28
CA VAL A 77 3.90 5.19 12.95
C VAL A 77 3.73 5.45 11.46
N ALA A 78 4.11 4.50 10.59
CA ALA A 78 3.94 4.66 9.15
C ALA A 78 2.46 4.80 8.73
N VAL A 79 1.56 4.02 9.33
CA VAL A 79 0.11 4.12 9.09
C VAL A 79 -0.44 5.48 9.53
N GLU A 80 -0.06 5.94 10.74
CA GLU A 80 -0.45 7.26 11.22
C GLU A 80 0.06 8.36 10.28
N ASP A 81 1.34 8.35 9.92
CA ASP A 81 1.92 9.35 9.02
C ASP A 81 1.24 9.40 7.66
N MET A 82 0.82 8.25 7.13
CA MET A 82 0.18 8.15 5.82
C MET A 82 -1.30 8.55 5.85
N LEU A 83 -2.05 8.18 6.89
CA LEU A 83 -3.51 8.43 6.99
C LEU A 83 -3.89 9.71 7.75
N SER A 84 -3.04 10.24 8.63
CA SER A 84 -3.35 11.40 9.49
C SER A 84 -3.11 12.76 8.83
N GLY A 85 -2.40 12.79 7.69
CA GLY A 85 -1.99 14.05 7.08
C GLY A 85 -1.84 13.95 5.57
N ASN A 86 -2.25 15.02 4.91
CA ASN A 86 -2.11 15.32 3.47
C ASN A 86 -0.66 15.30 2.93
N ARG A 87 0.31 14.62 3.58
CA ARG A 87 1.71 14.47 3.16
C ARG A 87 1.84 13.98 1.71
N PHE A 88 0.83 13.27 1.21
CA PHE A 88 0.77 12.77 -0.16
C PHE A 88 -0.49 13.24 -0.94
N GLY A 89 -1.22 14.25 -0.46
CA GLY A 89 -2.50 14.66 -1.05
C GLY A 89 -3.52 13.51 -1.05
N ASP A 90 -4.30 13.35 -2.13
CA ASP A 90 -5.30 12.28 -2.28
C ASP A 90 -4.70 10.86 -2.12
N ALA A 91 -3.39 10.69 -2.38
CA ALA A 91 -2.66 9.44 -2.19
C ALA A 91 -2.45 9.04 -0.71
N GLY A 92 -2.70 9.95 0.24
CA GLY A 92 -2.64 9.64 1.69
C GLY A 92 -3.96 9.13 2.28
N SER A 93 -5.05 9.08 1.50
CA SER A 93 -6.37 8.66 2.02
C SER A 93 -6.53 7.15 2.21
N THR A 94 -5.59 6.37 1.69
CA THR A 94 -5.65 4.91 1.62
C THR A 94 -4.26 4.32 1.78
N VAL A 95 -4.13 3.31 2.64
CA VAL A 95 -2.90 2.53 2.78
C VAL A 95 -3.13 1.07 2.39
N VAL A 96 -2.13 0.48 1.77
CA VAL A 96 -2.02 -0.94 1.47
C VAL A 96 -0.94 -1.51 2.40
N ILE A 97 -1.30 -2.51 3.19
CA ILE A 97 -0.38 -3.21 4.09
C ILE A 97 -0.17 -4.61 3.53
N GLU A 98 1.09 -4.99 3.35
CA GLU A 98 1.49 -6.25 2.72
C GLU A 98 2.47 -7.03 3.59
N GLU A 99 2.39 -8.35 3.51
CA GLU A 99 3.43 -9.24 4.03
C GLU A 99 4.80 -8.90 3.41
N PHE A 100 5.83 -8.91 4.25
CA PHE A 100 7.21 -8.78 3.79
C PHE A 100 7.65 -10.08 3.10
N MET A 101 8.08 -9.99 1.85
CA MET A 101 8.60 -11.14 1.09
C MET A 101 10.12 -11.05 1.00
N GLU A 102 10.79 -12.14 1.37
CA GLU A 102 12.24 -12.30 1.24
C GLU A 102 12.60 -13.00 -0.08
N GLY A 103 13.79 -12.69 -0.61
CA GLY A 103 14.32 -13.27 -1.84
C GLY A 103 15.66 -12.68 -2.24
#